data_AF-A0A9D8XX69-F1
#
_entry.id   AF-A0A9D8XX69-F1
#
_cell.length_a   1.000
_cell.length_b   1.000
_cell.length_c   1.000
_cell.angle_alpha   90.00
_cell.angle_beta   90.00
_cell.angle_gamma   90.00
#
_symmetry.space_group_name_H-M   'P 1'
#
loop_
_entity.id
_entity.type
_entity.pdbx_description
1 polymer ?
#
loop_
_entity_poly.entity_id
_entity_poly.type
_entity_poly.pdbx_seq_one_letter_code
_entity_poly.pdbx_strand_id
1 'polypeptide(L)'
;MAIERKKISMDGNTAAAHVSYAFTEVAAIYPITPSSPMAEVTDTWSATDKNIFGGPARNIFGEKVKVMEMQSEAGAAGAVHGSLAAGALTTTYTASQGLLLMIPNMYKIAGELLPCVIHVSARCVASHAL
;
A
#
# COMPACT_ATOMS: atom_id res chain seq x y z
N MET A 1 -32.93 2.00 5.76
CA MET A 1 -32.37 3.23 5.14
C MET A 1 -31.29 2.78 4.17
N ALA A 2 -31.39 3.14 2.88
CA ALA A 2 -30.29 2.88 1.95
C ALA A 2 -29.12 3.80 2.30
N ILE A 3 -27.93 3.24 2.46
CA ILE A 3 -26.71 4.04 2.65
C ILE A 3 -26.44 4.77 1.34
N GLU A 4 -26.62 6.08 1.32
CA GLU A 4 -26.31 6.92 0.17
C GLU A 4 -24.78 7.05 0.05
N ARG A 5 -24.20 6.46 -1.01
CA ARG A 5 -22.76 6.48 -1.25
C ARG A 5 -22.39 7.65 -2.15
N LYS A 6 -21.42 8.45 -1.73
CA LYS A 6 -20.86 9.54 -2.54
C LYS A 6 -20.17 8.97 -3.78
N LYS A 7 -20.67 9.32 -4.97
CA LYS A 7 -20.10 8.91 -6.25
C LYS A 7 -19.00 9.90 -6.66
N ILE A 8 -17.86 9.37 -7.06
CA ILE A 8 -16.73 10.14 -7.57
C ILE A 8 -16.06 9.38 -8.71
N SER A 9 -15.50 10.10 -9.68
CA SER A 9 -14.67 9.52 -10.74
C SER A 9 -13.22 9.46 -10.26
N MET A 10 -12.58 8.32 -10.39
CA MET A 10 -11.17 8.12 -10.03
C MET A 10 -10.54 7.03 -10.89
N ASP A 11 -9.21 6.99 -10.94
CA ASP A 11 -8.48 5.87 -11.54
C ASP A 11 -8.36 4.66 -10.58
N GLY A 12 -7.84 3.54 -11.09
CA GLY A 12 -7.69 2.31 -10.32
C GLY A 12 -6.70 2.40 -9.16
N ASN A 13 -5.63 3.18 -9.30
CA ASN A 13 -4.63 3.37 -8.24
C ASN A 13 -5.26 4.14 -7.07
N THR A 14 -5.96 5.22 -7.35
CA THR A 14 -6.66 6.02 -6.36
C THR A 14 -7.75 5.21 -5.67
N ALA A 15 -8.47 4.36 -6.41
CA ALA A 15 -9.47 3.45 -5.83
C ALA A 15 -8.85 2.41 -4.89
N ALA A 16 -7.73 1.81 -5.29
CA ALA A 16 -7.00 0.85 -4.47
C ALA A 16 -6.43 1.52 -3.20
N ALA A 17 -5.82 2.70 -3.35
CA ALA A 17 -5.31 3.50 -2.23
C ALA A 17 -6.43 3.90 -1.26
N HIS A 18 -7.63 4.25 -1.77
CA HIS A 18 -8.79 4.59 -0.93
C HIS A 18 -9.16 3.47 0.04
N VAL A 19 -9.24 2.24 -0.47
CA VAL A 19 -9.55 1.08 0.36
C VAL A 19 -8.35 0.70 1.24
N SER A 20 -7.15 0.64 0.67
CA SER A 20 -5.92 0.30 1.40
C SER A 20 -5.72 1.19 2.63
N TYR A 21 -5.85 2.52 2.46
CA TYR A 21 -5.69 3.50 3.53
C TYR A 21 -6.64 3.23 4.70
N ALA A 22 -7.89 2.86 4.41
CA ALA A 22 -8.90 2.63 5.44
C ALA A 22 -8.51 1.48 6.38
N PHE A 23 -7.84 0.43 5.90
CA PHE A 23 -7.54 -0.78 6.66
C PHE A 23 -6.08 -0.88 7.14
N THR A 24 -5.32 0.20 7.02
CA THR A 24 -3.87 0.18 7.23
C THR A 24 -3.46 1.07 8.40
N GLU A 25 -2.51 0.61 9.20
CA GLU A 25 -1.81 1.41 10.21
C GLU A 25 -0.44 1.86 9.68
N VAL A 26 0.29 0.96 9.00
CA VAL A 26 1.63 1.23 8.43
C VAL A 26 1.67 0.90 6.94
N ALA A 27 2.30 1.75 6.13
CA ALA A 27 2.60 1.46 4.74
C ALA A 27 4.12 1.59 4.50
N ALA A 28 4.78 0.47 4.20
CA ALA A 28 6.17 0.49 3.77
C ALA A 28 6.22 0.47 2.24
N ILE A 29 6.84 1.47 1.63
CA ILE A 29 6.73 1.74 0.18
C ILE A 29 8.10 1.85 -0.49
N TYR A 30 8.11 1.66 -1.80
CA TYR A 30 9.20 2.03 -2.70
C TYR A 30 8.62 2.36 -4.08
N PRO A 31 9.06 3.44 -4.74
CA PRO A 31 8.45 3.88 -5.99
C PRO A 31 8.78 2.94 -7.16
N ILE A 32 7.73 2.46 -7.84
CA ILE A 32 7.84 1.71 -9.10
C ILE A 32 6.59 1.93 -9.97
N THR A 33 6.78 2.32 -11.23
CA THR A 33 5.67 2.49 -12.19
C THR A 33 5.02 1.12 -12.50
N PRO A 34 3.69 1.00 -12.60
CA PRO A 34 2.66 2.03 -12.50
C PRO A 34 1.97 2.07 -11.12
N SER A 35 2.58 1.49 -10.07
CA SER A 35 1.99 1.46 -8.72
C SER A 35 2.35 2.66 -7.84
N SER A 36 3.38 3.44 -8.17
CA SER A 36 3.78 4.64 -7.40
C SER A 36 2.62 5.58 -7.03
N PRO A 37 1.62 5.83 -7.92
CA PRO A 37 0.51 6.72 -7.56
C PRO A 37 -0.29 6.24 -6.33
N MET A 38 -0.37 4.93 -6.06
CA MET A 38 -1.03 4.43 -4.84
C MET A 38 -0.29 4.86 -3.57
N ALA A 39 1.04 4.78 -3.60
CA ALA A 39 1.90 5.18 -2.50
C ALA A 39 1.86 6.70 -2.30
N GLU A 40 1.97 7.46 -3.39
CA GLU A 40 1.92 8.94 -3.38
C GLU A 40 0.59 9.46 -2.83
N VAL A 41 -0.54 8.87 -3.23
CA VAL A 41 -1.87 9.24 -2.72
C VAL A 41 -1.97 8.95 -1.22
N THR A 42 -1.50 7.77 -0.79
CA THR A 42 -1.49 7.38 0.64
C THR A 42 -0.66 8.35 1.47
N ASP A 43 0.55 8.67 1.00
CA ASP A 43 1.47 9.61 1.66
C ASP A 43 0.86 11.01 1.73
N THR A 44 0.34 11.51 0.60
CA THR A 44 -0.31 12.82 0.51
C THR A 44 -1.47 12.94 1.50
N TRP A 45 -2.33 11.93 1.59
CA TRP A 45 -3.45 11.94 2.54
C TRP A 45 -2.97 11.97 3.99
N SER A 46 -1.96 11.17 4.34
CA SER A 46 -1.36 11.17 5.68
C SER A 46 -0.64 12.46 6.04
N ALA A 47 0.07 13.07 5.08
CA ALA A 47 0.82 14.29 5.26
C ALA A 47 -0.10 15.52 5.37
N THR A 48 -1.08 15.63 4.47
CA THR A 48 -1.98 16.80 4.39
C THR A 48 -3.20 16.70 5.31
N ASP A 49 -3.45 15.52 5.89
CA ASP A 49 -4.66 15.19 6.62
C ASP A 49 -5.96 15.43 5.82
N LYS A 50 -5.91 15.14 4.51
CA LYS A 50 -7.03 15.32 3.59
C LYS A 50 -7.22 14.06 2.74
N ASN A 51 -8.34 13.38 2.91
CA ASN A 51 -8.75 12.25 2.08
C ASN A 51 -9.32 12.70 0.73
N ILE A 52 -9.71 11.72 -0.10
CA ILE A 52 -10.31 11.95 -1.43
C ILE A 52 -11.56 12.86 -1.45
N PHE A 53 -12.24 13.03 -0.31
CA PHE A 53 -13.42 13.88 -0.18
C PHE A 53 -13.12 15.24 0.45
N GLY A 54 -11.85 15.53 0.75
CA GLY A 54 -11.41 16.77 1.41
C GLY A 54 -11.60 16.80 2.93
N GLY A 55 -12.04 15.68 3.53
CA GLY A 55 -12.14 15.53 5.00
C GLY A 55 -10.88 14.90 5.61
N PRO A 56 -10.83 14.72 6.94
CA PRO A 56 -9.67 14.11 7.62
C PRO A 56 -9.30 12.74 7.03
N ALA A 57 -8.01 12.51 6.82
CA ALA A 57 -7.51 11.21 6.38
C ALA A 57 -7.37 10.29 7.59
N ARG A 58 -8.39 9.46 7.83
CA ARG A 58 -8.44 8.53 8.95
C ARG A 58 -8.68 7.12 8.44
N ASN A 59 -7.90 6.18 8.94
CA ASN A 59 -8.19 4.76 8.82
C ASN A 59 -9.38 4.38 9.73
N ILE A 60 -9.83 3.13 9.68
CA ILE A 60 -10.95 2.64 10.51
C ILE A 60 -10.63 2.66 12.01
N PHE A 61 -9.37 2.83 12.39
CA PHE A 61 -8.90 2.95 13.78
C PHE A 61 -8.90 4.41 14.27
N GLY A 62 -9.24 5.37 13.42
CA GLY A 62 -9.24 6.78 13.77
C GLY A 62 -7.86 7.42 13.76
N GLU A 63 -6.88 6.82 13.07
CA GLU A 63 -5.51 7.30 12.95
C GLU A 63 -5.10 7.57 11.50
N LYS A 64 -3.96 8.24 11.30
CA LYS A 64 -3.36 8.42 9.98
C LYS A 64 -2.44 7.24 9.68
N VAL A 65 -2.40 6.79 8.43
CA VAL A 65 -1.45 5.77 8.00
C VAL A 65 -0.03 6.31 8.15
N LYS A 66 0.85 5.56 8.84
CA LYS A 66 2.28 5.87 8.88
C LYS A 66 2.95 5.34 7.61
N VAL A 67 3.37 6.25 6.74
CA VAL A 67 4.08 5.91 5.49
C VAL A 67 5.59 5.97 5.72
N MET A 68 6.31 4.96 5.23
CA MET A 68 7.77 4.90 5.28
C MET A 68 8.33 4.44 3.93
N GLU A 69 9.15 5.27 3.31
CA GLU A 69 9.87 4.90 2.10
C GLU A 69 11.16 4.15 2.46
N MET A 70 11.35 2.99 1.83
CA MET A 70 12.52 2.15 2.03
C MET A 70 13.52 2.35 0.89
N GLN A 71 14.69 1.69 0.97
CA GLN A 71 15.73 1.78 -0.06
C GLN A 71 15.47 0.91 -1.30
N SER A 72 14.59 -0.08 -1.20
CA SER A 72 14.19 -0.98 -2.29
C SER A 72 12.90 -1.73 -1.94
N GLU A 73 12.26 -2.39 -2.89
CA GLU A 73 11.08 -3.24 -2.63
C GLU A 73 11.41 -4.43 -1.72
N ALA A 74 12.64 -4.95 -1.75
CA ALA A 74 13.10 -5.95 -0.79
C ALA A 74 13.12 -5.39 0.64
N GLY A 75 13.59 -4.15 0.79
CA GLY A 75 13.55 -3.41 2.06
C GLY A 75 12.12 -3.14 2.52
N ALA A 76 11.25 -2.73 1.61
CA ALA A 76 9.82 -2.55 1.86
C ALA A 76 9.17 -3.85 2.35
N ALA A 77 9.40 -4.97 1.68
CA ALA A 77 8.84 -6.26 2.10
C ALA A 77 9.35 -6.73 3.46
N GLY A 78 10.63 -6.49 3.78
CA GLY A 78 11.18 -6.77 5.10
C GLY A 78 10.54 -5.90 6.19
N ALA A 79 10.31 -4.61 5.91
CA ALA A 79 9.60 -3.71 6.81
C ALA A 79 8.12 -4.12 6.98
N VAL A 80 7.45 -4.55 5.91
CA VAL A 80 6.10 -5.13 5.98
C VAL A 80 6.09 -6.34 6.90
N HIS A 81 6.99 -7.30 6.69
CA HIS A 81 7.08 -8.50 7.52
C HIS A 81 7.28 -8.15 9.00
N GLY A 82 8.27 -7.31 9.32
CA GLY A 82 8.55 -6.91 10.69
C GLY A 82 7.40 -6.16 11.35
N SER A 83 6.73 -5.26 10.62
CA SER A 83 5.59 -4.49 11.11
C SER A 83 4.36 -5.38 11.40
N LEU A 84 4.07 -6.33 10.51
CA LEU A 84 3.01 -7.33 10.73
C LEU A 84 3.31 -8.22 11.94
N ALA A 85 4.54 -8.72 12.06
CA ALA A 85 4.95 -9.55 13.19
C ALA A 85 4.90 -8.79 14.53
N ALA A 86 5.09 -7.46 14.49
CA ALA A 86 4.93 -6.58 15.64
C ALA A 86 3.46 -6.24 15.96
N GLY A 87 2.50 -6.66 15.12
CA GLY A 87 1.06 -6.54 15.38
C GLY A 87 0.36 -5.37 14.69
N ALA A 88 1.01 -4.66 13.77
CA ALA A 88 0.39 -3.56 13.02
C ALA A 88 -0.09 -4.01 11.64
N LEU A 89 -1.33 -3.66 11.26
CA LEU A 89 -1.87 -3.93 9.93
C LEU A 89 -1.12 -3.13 8.87
N THR A 90 -0.36 -3.85 8.05
CA THR A 90 0.64 -3.26 7.17
C THR A 90 0.39 -3.62 5.72
N THR A 91 0.45 -2.61 4.84
CA THR A 91 0.25 -2.74 3.40
C THR A 91 1.51 -2.30 2.63
N THR A 92 1.55 -2.63 1.34
CA THR A 92 2.54 -2.09 0.40
C THR A 92 1.97 -2.04 -1.03
N TYR A 93 2.63 -1.26 -1.89
CA TYR A 93 2.25 -1.01 -3.28
C TYR A 93 3.44 -1.36 -4.19
N THR A 94 3.24 -2.23 -5.18
CA THR A 94 4.36 -2.66 -6.05
C THR A 94 3.90 -3.12 -7.44
N ALA A 95 4.87 -3.44 -8.31
CA ALA A 95 4.63 -3.94 -9.66
C ALA A 95 5.89 -4.65 -10.22
N SER A 96 5.72 -5.63 -11.11
CA SER A 96 6.80 -6.22 -11.94
C SER A 96 8.05 -6.59 -11.12
N GLN A 97 9.22 -6.00 -11.41
CA GLN A 97 10.49 -6.27 -10.73
C GLN A 97 10.42 -6.05 -9.22
N GLY A 98 9.65 -5.05 -8.79
CA GLY A 98 9.49 -4.77 -7.37
C GLY A 98 8.86 -5.95 -6.64
N LEU A 99 7.82 -6.55 -7.24
CA LEU A 99 7.17 -7.74 -6.67
C LEU A 99 8.14 -8.93 -6.60
N LEU A 100 9.04 -9.10 -7.58
CA LEU A 100 10.05 -10.16 -7.55
C LEU A 100 10.99 -10.02 -6.34
N LEU A 101 11.38 -8.79 -6.00
CA LEU A 101 12.22 -8.51 -4.84
C LEU A 101 11.49 -8.74 -3.51
N MET A 102 10.15 -8.78 -3.51
CA MET A 102 9.35 -9.09 -2.33
C MET A 102 9.16 -10.60 -2.09
N ILE A 103 9.35 -11.46 -3.10
CA ILE A 103 9.07 -12.91 -3.03
C ILE A 103 9.69 -13.60 -1.79
N PRO A 104 10.97 -13.36 -1.43
CA PRO A 104 11.54 -14.01 -0.24
C PRO A 104 10.78 -13.70 1.05
N ASN A 105 10.36 -12.45 1.24
CA ASN A 105 9.56 -12.04 2.41
C ASN A 105 8.11 -12.53 2.31
N MET A 106 7.55 -12.66 1.10
CA MET A 106 6.20 -13.23 0.93
C MET A 106 6.11 -14.66 1.50
N TYR A 107 7.13 -15.48 1.31
CA TYR A 107 7.20 -16.82 1.92
C TYR A 107 7.17 -16.76 3.46
N LYS A 108 7.86 -15.78 4.06
CA LYS A 108 7.89 -15.59 5.51
C LYS A 108 6.54 -15.10 6.04
N ILE A 109 5.97 -14.07 5.43
CA ILE A 109 4.66 -13.51 5.77
C ILE A 109 3.58 -14.60 5.69
N ALA A 110 3.54 -15.37 4.60
CA ALA A 110 2.58 -16.46 4.42
C ALA A 110 2.83 -17.62 5.39
N GLY A 111 4.09 -18.02 5.61
CA GLY A 111 4.46 -19.11 6.51
C GLY A 111 4.16 -18.81 7.98
N GLU A 112 4.17 -17.54 8.37
CA GLU A 112 3.82 -17.05 9.71
C GLU A 112 2.31 -16.69 9.83
N LEU A 113 1.52 -16.91 8.77
CA LEU A 113 0.08 -16.64 8.70
C LEU A 113 -0.29 -15.19 9.08
N LEU A 114 0.56 -14.24 8.68
CA LEU A 114 0.37 -12.83 8.99
C LEU A 114 -0.66 -12.20 8.04
N PRO A 115 -1.65 -11.43 8.56
CA PRO A 115 -2.68 -10.82 7.72
C PRO A 115 -2.09 -9.66 6.91
N CYS A 116 -1.94 -9.85 5.59
CA CYS A 116 -1.31 -8.87 4.71
C CYS A 116 -2.12 -8.68 3.43
N VAL A 117 -2.12 -7.45 2.91
CA VAL A 117 -2.59 -7.14 1.55
C VAL A 117 -1.46 -6.43 0.81
N ILE A 118 -1.10 -6.95 -0.36
CA ILE A 118 -0.14 -6.33 -1.28
C ILE A 118 -0.93 -5.86 -2.50
N HIS A 119 -0.98 -4.55 -2.73
CA HIS A 119 -1.66 -3.97 -3.87
C HIS A 119 -0.71 -3.88 -5.06
N VAL A 120 -0.99 -4.68 -6.10
CA VAL A 120 -0.10 -4.82 -7.27
C VAL A 120 -0.75 -4.26 -8.52
N SER A 121 -0.16 -3.20 -9.10
CA SER A 121 -0.51 -2.76 -10.44
C SER A 121 0.22 -3.64 -11.46
N ALA A 122 -0.44 -4.71 -11.91
CA ALA A 122 0.18 -5.75 -12.74
C ALA A 122 0.90 -5.15 -13.97
N ARG A 123 2.22 -5.38 -14.05
CA ARG A 123 3.10 -4.92 -15.12
C ARG A 123 4.02 -6.08 -15.53
N CYS A 124 4.31 -6.19 -16.83
CA CYS A 124 5.21 -7.20 -17.39
C CYS A 124 6.59 -7.18 -16.73
N VAL A 125 7.19 -8.36 -16.57
CA VAL A 125 8.59 -8.54 -16.14
C VAL A 125 9.51 -8.24 -17.32
N ALA A 126 10.63 -7.55 -17.07
CA ALA A 126 11.64 -7.33 -18.11
C ALA A 126 12.27 -8.67 -18.50
N SER A 127 12.13 -9.08 -19.75
CA SER A 127 12.72 -10.31 -20.32
C SER A 127 13.93 -10.04 -21.21
N HIS A 128 14.13 -8.77 -21.60
CA HIS A 128 15.25 -8.29 -22.40
C HIS A 128 15.81 -7.01 -21.77
N ALA A 129 17.02 -6.62 -22.17
CA ALA A 129 17.66 -5.40 -21.68
C ALA A 129 16.79 -4.17 -21.98
N LEU A 130 16.67 -3.29 -20.98
CA LEU A 130 15.89 -2.05 -21.01
C LEU A 130 16.63 -0.96 -21.81
#